data_AF-A0A7Y6ZYF1-F1
#
_entry.id   AF-A0A7Y6ZYF1-F1
#
_cell.length_a   1.000
_cell.length_b   1.000
_cell.length_c   1.000
_cell.angle_alpha   90.00
_cell.angle_beta   90.00
_cell.angle_gamma   90.00
#
_symmetry.space_group_name_H-M   'P 1'
#
loop_
_entity.id
_entity.type
_entity.pdbx_description
1 polymer ?
#
loop_
_entity_poly.entity_id
_entity_poly.type
_entity_poly.pdbx_seq_one_letter_code
_entity_poly.pdbx_strand_id
1 'polypeptide(L)'
;MISLRAHMFRELVQAVGGFDAAAAALHASLGHTVSLATISRYQNGTAEVPWIWVSVLEDAAGLSPFTAQRARQMDRRKHDAVAATHIEALRETSEMVLALARAEGDASPEALAAAYAETQDVANLVSGLLASMSEAMAARRGSR
;
A
#
# COMPACT_ATOMS: atom_id res chain seq x y z
N MET A 1 4.27 11.95 23.40
CA MET A 1 3.14 11.76 22.46
C MET A 1 3.02 10.28 22.19
N ILE A 2 1.91 9.64 22.59
CA ILE A 2 1.72 8.19 22.39
C ILE A 2 1.42 7.94 20.91
N SER A 3 2.10 6.97 20.29
CA SER A 3 1.88 6.67 18.87
C SER A 3 0.49 6.05 18.65
N LEU A 4 -0.11 6.29 17.48
CA LEU A 4 -1.41 5.71 17.11
C LEU A 4 -1.43 4.18 17.31
N ARG A 5 -0.33 3.49 16.94
CA ARG A 5 -0.19 2.04 17.12
C ARG A 5 -0.18 1.63 18.59
N ALA A 6 0.48 2.38 19.48
CA ALA A 6 0.46 2.09 20.91
C ALA A 6 -0.94 2.30 21.52
N HIS A 7 -1.67 3.33 21.07
CA HIS A 7 -3.06 3.55 21.46
C HIS A 7 -3.97 2.41 20.98
N MET A 8 -3.89 2.03 19.71
CA MET A 8 -4.69 0.91 19.17
C MET A 8 -4.38 -0.42 19.85
N PHE A 9 -3.11 -0.67 20.18
CA PHE A 9 -2.72 -1.86 20.93
C PHE A 9 -3.32 -1.87 22.34
N ARG A 10 -3.39 -0.70 22.98
CA ARG A 10 -4.05 -0.54 24.28
C ARG A 10 -5.53 -0.88 24.20
N GLU A 11 -6.24 -0.35 23.21
CA GLU A 11 -7.66 -0.67 22.99
C GLU A 11 -7.87 -2.18 22.74
N LEU A 12 -6.97 -2.80 21.99
CA LEU A 12 -7.03 -4.24 21.72
C LEU A 12 -6.83 -5.08 23.00
N VAL A 13 -5.87 -4.70 23.84
CA VAL A 13 -5.67 -5.34 25.16
C VAL A 13 -6.89 -5.16 26.05
N GLN A 14 -7.58 -4.02 26.00
CA GLN A 14 -8.82 -3.83 26.75
C GLN A 14 -9.95 -4.70 26.19
N ALA A 15 -10.07 -4.79 24.85
CA ALA A 15 -11.11 -5.57 24.19
C ALA A 15 -11.03 -7.08 24.49
N VAL A 16 -9.82 -7.64 24.65
CA VAL A 16 -9.65 -9.05 25.05
C VAL A 16 -9.91 -9.29 26.55
N GLY A 17 -10.16 -8.25 27.35
CA GLY A 17 -10.43 -8.38 28.79
C GLY A 17 -9.28 -7.92 29.70
N GLY A 18 -8.33 -7.14 29.19
CA GLY A 18 -7.23 -6.55 29.96
C GLY A 18 -5.94 -7.35 29.89
N PHE A 19 -5.00 -6.99 30.76
CA PHE A 19 -3.61 -7.46 30.70
C PHE A 19 -3.46 -8.98 30.85
N ASP A 20 -4.15 -9.58 31.82
CA ASP A 20 -4.03 -11.01 32.09
C ASP A 20 -4.64 -11.84 30.96
N ALA A 21 -5.79 -11.42 30.43
CA ALA A 21 -6.43 -12.07 29.29
C ALA A 21 -5.56 -11.95 28.03
N ALA A 22 -4.96 -10.79 27.78
CA ALA A 22 -4.02 -10.60 26.67
C ALA A 22 -2.78 -11.49 26.81
N ALA A 23 -2.20 -11.58 28.01
CA ALA A 23 -1.05 -12.45 28.26
C ALA A 23 -1.41 -13.93 28.08
N ALA A 24 -2.60 -14.35 28.51
CA ALA A 24 -3.10 -15.71 28.32
C ALA A 24 -3.32 -16.03 26.83
N ALA A 25 -3.94 -15.12 26.07
CA ALA A 25 -4.14 -15.28 24.63
C ALA A 25 -2.81 -15.40 23.88
N LEU A 26 -1.84 -14.53 24.20
CA LEU A 26 -0.50 -14.58 23.63
C LEU A 26 0.24 -15.87 24.01
N HIS A 27 0.11 -16.32 25.26
CA HIS A 27 0.72 -17.57 25.69
C HIS A 27 0.15 -18.78 24.94
N ALA A 28 -1.17 -18.85 24.83
CA ALA A 28 -1.86 -19.93 24.12
C ALA A 28 -1.45 -20.02 22.65
N SER A 29 -1.21 -18.89 21.98
CA SER A 29 -0.81 -18.86 20.57
C SER A 29 0.70 -19.03 20.35
N LEU A 30 1.55 -18.47 21.21
CA LEU A 30 3.00 -18.42 21.00
C LEU A 30 3.76 -19.58 21.66
N GLY A 31 3.12 -20.31 22.57
CA GLY A 31 3.74 -21.42 23.31
C GLY A 31 4.76 -21.00 24.37
N HIS A 32 4.93 -19.69 24.63
CA HIS A 32 5.79 -19.16 25.68
C HIS A 32 5.10 -18.02 26.44
N THR A 33 5.52 -17.77 27.68
CA THR A 33 4.89 -16.73 28.51
C THR A 33 5.32 -15.34 28.06
N VAL A 34 4.36 -14.42 28.00
CA VAL A 34 4.60 -12.98 27.80
C VAL A 34 4.36 -12.26 29.12
N SER A 35 5.34 -11.50 29.61
CA SER A 35 5.19 -10.78 30.87
C SER A 35 4.31 -9.53 30.74
N LEU A 36 3.55 -9.20 31.78
CA LEU A 36 2.69 -8.00 31.82
C LEU A 36 3.51 -6.70 31.63
N ALA A 37 4.72 -6.67 32.19
CA ALA A 37 5.66 -5.58 31.99
C ALA A 37 5.99 -5.38 30.50
N THR A 38 6.10 -6.47 29.74
CA THR A 38 6.35 -6.41 28.30
C THR A 38 5.16 -5.83 27.55
N ILE A 39 3.93 -6.28 27.86
CA ILE A 39 2.70 -5.73 27.28
C ILE A 39 2.59 -4.22 27.58
N SER A 40 2.91 -3.81 28.81
CA SER A 40 2.89 -2.41 29.24
C SER A 40 3.88 -1.53 28.46
N ARG A 41 5.11 -2.01 28.18
CA ARG A 41 6.09 -1.28 27.35
C ARG A 41 5.54 -0.98 25.94
N TYR A 42 4.82 -1.92 25.35
CA TYR A 42 4.20 -1.75 24.03
C TYR A 42 3.03 -0.76 24.05
N GLN A 43 2.16 -0.82 25.07
CA GLN A 43 1.06 0.13 25.23
C GLN A 43 1.52 1.58 25.47
N ASN A 44 2.71 1.76 26.04
CA ASN A 44 3.30 3.07 26.28
C ASN A 44 4.12 3.58 25.08
N GLY A 45 4.21 2.78 24.00
CA GLY A 45 4.95 3.15 22.80
C GLY A 45 6.47 3.18 23.00
N THR A 46 6.98 2.57 24.07
CA THR A 46 8.43 2.44 24.33
C THR A 46 9.08 1.44 23.39
N ALA A 47 8.29 0.55 22.79
CA ALA A 47 8.72 -0.42 21.78
C ALA A 47 7.63 -0.60 20.72
N GLU A 48 8.03 -1.05 19.52
CA GLU A 48 7.10 -1.36 18.44
C GLU A 48 6.42 -2.72 18.68
N VAL A 49 5.09 -2.75 18.58
CA VAL A 49 4.31 -3.98 18.77
C VAL A 49 4.60 -4.99 17.67
N PRO A 50 5.03 -6.23 18.00
CA PRO A 50 5.21 -7.29 17.02
C PRO A 50 3.89 -7.60 16.29
N TRP A 51 3.95 -7.77 14.97
CA TRP A 51 2.76 -8.06 14.16
C TRP A 51 2.05 -9.34 14.58
N ILE A 52 2.80 -10.37 15.00
CA ILE A 52 2.21 -11.63 15.46
C ILE A 52 1.35 -11.43 16.72
N TRP A 53 1.69 -10.50 17.60
CA TRP A 53 0.89 -10.20 18.79
C TRP A 53 -0.40 -9.47 18.44
N VAL A 54 -0.30 -8.56 17.47
CA VAL A 54 -1.46 -7.87 16.91
C VAL A 54 -2.44 -8.90 16.35
N SER A 55 -1.99 -9.79 15.47
CA SER A 55 -2.85 -10.81 14.86
C SER A 55 -3.58 -11.66 15.90
N VAL A 56 -2.84 -12.18 16.89
CA VAL A 56 -3.41 -13.03 17.95
C VAL A 56 -4.47 -12.29 18.77
N LEU A 57 -4.20 -11.03 19.13
CA LEU A 57 -5.14 -10.25 19.92
C LEU A 57 -6.32 -9.73 19.09
N GLU A 58 -6.15 -9.50 17.78
CA GLU A 58 -7.26 -9.21 16.86
C GLU A 58 -8.21 -10.40 16.75
N ASP A 59 -7.66 -11.61 16.61
CA ASP A 59 -8.43 -12.86 16.57
C ASP A 59 -9.15 -13.10 17.91
N ALA A 60 -8.45 -12.91 19.04
CA ALA A 60 -9.03 -13.08 20.37
C ALA A 60 -10.11 -12.03 20.69
N ALA A 61 -9.97 -10.80 20.20
CA ALA A 61 -10.94 -9.72 20.42
C ALA A 61 -12.12 -9.78 19.44
N GLY A 62 -12.00 -10.50 18.32
CA GLY A 62 -12.95 -10.43 17.20
C GLY A 62 -12.98 -9.05 16.52
N LEU A 63 -11.91 -8.28 16.65
CA LEU A 63 -11.77 -6.92 16.11
C LEU A 63 -10.49 -6.83 15.30
N SER A 64 -10.52 -6.16 14.15
CA SER A 64 -9.37 -6.10 13.24
C SER A 64 -8.86 -4.66 12.97
N PRO A 65 -8.62 -3.81 13.99
CA PRO A 65 -8.26 -2.40 13.80
C PRO A 65 -6.91 -2.16 13.10
N PHE A 66 -5.88 -2.95 13.39
CA PHE A 66 -4.57 -2.88 12.73
C PHE A 66 -4.64 -3.45 11.32
N THR A 67 -5.32 -4.57 11.12
CA THR A 67 -5.53 -5.14 9.79
C THR A 67 -6.30 -4.17 8.89
N ALA A 68 -7.36 -3.54 9.41
CA ALA A 68 -8.11 -2.51 8.70
C ALA A 68 -7.24 -1.26 8.41
N GLN A 69 -6.40 -0.82 9.35
CA GLN A 69 -5.47 0.28 9.08
C GLN A 69 -4.47 -0.08 7.98
N ARG A 70 -3.90 -1.28 8.02
CA ARG A 70 -2.94 -1.77 7.02
C ARG A 70 -3.59 -1.83 5.64
N ALA A 71 -4.81 -2.34 5.54
CA ALA A 71 -5.59 -2.34 4.31
C ALA A 71 -5.78 -0.91 3.76
N ARG A 72 -6.19 0.05 4.60
CA ARG A 72 -6.33 1.47 4.21
C ARG A 72 -5.01 2.12 3.78
N GLN A 73 -3.88 1.69 4.32
CA GLN A 73 -2.57 2.18 3.89
C GLN A 73 -2.16 1.61 2.53
N MET A 74 -2.43 0.33 2.30
CA MET A 74 -2.18 -0.30 1.00
C MET A 74 -3.07 0.29 -0.10
N ASP A 75 -4.33 0.56 0.21
CA ASP A 75 -5.27 1.16 -0.73
C ASP A 75 -4.86 2.58 -1.13
N ARG A 76 -4.46 3.42 -0.16
CA ARG A 76 -3.89 4.75 -0.45
C ARG A 76 -2.65 4.68 -1.34
N ARG A 77 -1.73 3.77 -1.08
CA ARG A 77 -0.55 3.57 -1.94
C ARG A 77 -0.92 3.19 -3.38
N LYS A 78 -1.98 2.40 -3.58
CA LYS A 78 -2.48 2.10 -4.92
C LYS A 78 -3.01 3.35 -5.61
N HIS A 79 -3.77 4.19 -4.90
CA HIS A 79 -4.26 5.45 -5.45
C HIS A 79 -3.12 6.42 -5.81
N ASP A 80 -2.11 6.54 -4.94
CA ASP A 80 -0.93 7.38 -5.19
C ASP A 80 -0.12 6.87 -6.39
N ALA A 81 0.04 5.55 -6.52
CA ALA A 81 0.69 4.94 -7.67
C ALA A 81 -0.05 5.22 -8.98
N VAL A 82 -1.39 5.09 -8.99
CA VAL A 82 -2.22 5.41 -10.16
C VAL A 82 -2.11 6.90 -10.53
N ALA A 83 -2.11 7.80 -9.55
CA ALA A 83 -1.93 9.23 -9.79
C ALA A 83 -0.55 9.55 -10.39
N ALA A 84 0.51 8.89 -9.90
CA ALA A 84 1.85 9.02 -10.48
C ALA A 84 1.87 8.56 -11.95
N THR A 85 1.20 7.45 -12.27
CA THR A 85 1.08 6.96 -13.66
C THR A 85 0.39 7.95 -14.60
N HIS A 86 -0.61 8.71 -14.13
CA HIS A 86 -1.27 9.72 -14.97
C HIS A 86 -0.39 10.93 -15.27
N ILE A 87 0.40 11.38 -14.28
CA ILE A 87 1.35 12.49 -14.46
C ILE A 87 2.47 12.06 -15.40
N GLU A 88 2.97 10.84 -15.24
CA GLU A 88 3.94 10.23 -16.15
C GLU A 88 3.38 10.15 -17.58
N ALA A 89 2.13 9.67 -17.75
CA ALA A 89 1.49 9.64 -19.06
C ALA A 89 1.35 11.00 -19.73
N LEU A 90 1.03 12.05 -18.96
CA LEU A 90 1.00 13.42 -19.47
C LEU A 90 2.38 13.88 -19.93
N ARG A 91 3.42 13.55 -19.16
CA ARG A 91 4.82 13.89 -19.47
C ARG A 91 5.28 13.21 -20.74
N GLU A 92 5.20 11.88 -20.81
CA GLU A 92 5.62 11.07 -21.97
C GLU A 92 4.87 11.52 -23.24
N THR A 93 3.56 11.76 -23.15
CA THR A 93 2.77 12.23 -24.30
C THR A 93 3.22 13.63 -24.77
N SER A 94 3.60 14.49 -23.83
CA SER A 94 4.09 15.84 -24.15
C SER A 94 5.50 15.79 -24.79
N GLU A 95 6.38 14.92 -24.28
CA GLU A 95 7.71 14.67 -24.86
C GLU A 95 7.59 14.13 -26.30
N MET A 96 6.69 13.18 -26.55
CA MET A 96 6.34 12.70 -27.89
C MET A 96 5.84 13.82 -28.82
N VAL A 97 4.86 14.64 -28.38
CA VAL A 97 4.30 15.72 -29.22
C VAL A 97 5.37 16.74 -29.59
N LEU A 98 6.26 17.09 -28.65
CA LEU A 98 7.37 18.01 -28.91
C LEU A 98 8.39 17.42 -29.88
N ALA A 99 8.71 16.14 -29.77
CA ALA A 99 9.62 15.45 -30.67
C ALA A 99 9.05 15.35 -32.10
N LEU A 100 7.75 15.06 -32.24
CA LEU A 100 7.05 15.07 -33.53
C LEU A 100 7.07 16.46 -34.16
N ALA A 101 6.70 17.50 -33.42
CA ALA A 101 6.72 18.88 -33.92
C ALA A 101 8.14 19.32 -34.35
N ARG A 102 9.17 18.85 -33.64
CA ARG A 102 10.57 19.09 -34.03
C ARG A 102 10.93 18.38 -35.33
N ALA A 103 10.56 17.12 -35.48
CA ALA A 103 10.80 16.35 -36.70
C ALA A 103 10.05 16.91 -37.93
N GLU A 104 8.89 17.53 -37.72
CA GLU A 104 8.14 18.23 -38.78
C GLU A 104 8.86 19.49 -39.26
N GLY A 105 9.51 20.22 -38.34
CA GLY A 105 10.29 21.42 -38.65
C GLY A 105 11.73 21.15 -39.12
N ASP A 106 12.28 19.99 -38.77
CA ASP A 106 13.63 19.55 -39.07
C ASP A 106 13.63 18.05 -39.43
N ALA A 107 13.77 17.72 -40.71
CA ALA A 107 13.78 16.35 -41.20
C ALA A 107 15.14 15.65 -41.07
N SER A 108 16.00 16.12 -40.16
CA SER A 108 17.26 15.43 -39.86
C SER A 108 17.00 13.99 -39.39
N PRO A 109 17.88 13.03 -39.74
CA PRO A 109 17.78 11.66 -39.27
C PRO A 109 17.70 11.57 -37.73
N GLU A 110 18.38 12.46 -37.02
CA GLU A 110 18.38 12.55 -35.57
C GLU A 110 17.01 12.99 -35.02
N ALA A 111 16.37 14.00 -35.63
CA ALA A 111 15.04 14.45 -35.23
C ALA A 111 13.96 13.39 -35.49
N LEU A 112 14.04 12.70 -36.63
CA LEU A 112 13.15 11.57 -36.95
C LEU A 112 13.34 10.40 -35.99
N ALA A 113 14.59 10.05 -35.65
CA ALA A 113 14.89 8.98 -34.71
C ALA A 113 14.38 9.30 -33.30
N ALA A 114 14.54 10.54 -32.84
CA ALA A 114 14.01 10.99 -31.55
C ALA A 114 12.47 10.91 -31.52
N ALA A 115 11.80 11.44 -32.55
CA ALA A 115 10.35 11.37 -32.66
C ALA A 115 9.81 9.93 -32.64
N TYR A 116 10.51 9.01 -33.32
CA TYR A 116 10.16 7.59 -33.30
C TYR A 116 10.31 6.96 -31.91
N ALA A 117 11.42 7.23 -31.22
CA ALA A 117 11.67 6.70 -29.87
C ALA A 117 10.60 7.14 -28.87
N GLU A 118 10.32 8.45 -28.81
CA GLU A 118 9.30 9.00 -27.91
C GLU A 118 7.90 8.47 -28.21
N THR A 119 7.58 8.27 -29.50
CA THR A 119 6.31 7.65 -29.92
C THR A 119 6.21 6.20 -29.44
N GLN A 120 7.32 5.46 -29.48
CA GLN A 120 7.36 4.08 -29.00
C GLN A 120 7.17 4.00 -27.49
N ASP A 121 7.74 4.94 -26.73
CA ASP A 121 7.59 4.99 -25.27
C ASP A 121 6.14 5.26 -24.86
N VAL A 122 5.45 6.19 -25.53
CA VAL A 122 4.01 6.41 -25.34
C VAL A 122 3.19 5.17 -25.73
N ALA A 123 3.52 4.49 -26.83
CA ALA A 123 2.81 3.28 -27.25
C ALA A 123 2.94 2.14 -26.22
N ASN A 124 4.13 1.97 -25.64
CA ASN A 124 4.38 1.01 -24.57
C ASN A 124 3.57 1.35 -23.31
N LEU A 125 3.56 2.64 -22.92
CA LEU A 125 2.82 3.11 -21.76
C LEU A 125 1.30 2.89 -21.91
N VAL A 126 0.73 3.28 -23.05
CA VAL A 126 -0.69 3.10 -23.35
C VAL A 126 -1.06 1.61 -23.34
N SER A 127 -0.21 0.75 -23.88
CA SER A 127 -0.42 -0.71 -23.86
C SER A 127 -0.49 -1.25 -22.43
N GLY A 128 0.39 -0.81 -21.54
CA GLY A 128 0.38 -1.18 -20.11
C GLY A 128 -0.86 -0.68 -19.37
N LEU A 129 -1.30 0.55 -19.66
CA LEU A 129 -2.53 1.12 -19.11
C LEU A 129 -3.77 0.33 -19.55
N LEU A 130 -3.88 0.00 -20.83
CA LEU A 130 -5.01 -0.78 -21.36
C LEU A 130 -5.07 -2.19 -20.75
N ALA A 131 -3.93 -2.86 -20.57
CA ALA A 131 -3.86 -4.15 -19.89
C ALA A 131 -4.39 -4.05 -18.44
N SER A 132 -3.93 -3.05 -17.70
CA SER A 132 -4.36 -2.81 -16.31
C SER A 132 -5.87 -2.51 -16.21
N MET A 133 -6.41 -1.71 -17.14
CA MET A 133 -7.85 -1.43 -17.22
C MET A 133 -8.66 -2.69 -17.54
N SER A 134 -8.17 -3.54 -18.45
CA SER A 134 -8.80 -4.81 -18.80
C SER A 134 -8.91 -5.74 -17.59
N GLU A 135 -7.83 -5.90 -16.83
CA GLU A 135 -7.80 -6.69 -15.59
C GLU A 135 -8.79 -6.15 -14.55
N ALA A 136 -8.81 -4.83 -14.35
CA ALA A 136 -9.74 -4.18 -13.42
C ALA A 136 -11.21 -4.38 -13.83
N MET A 137 -11.52 -4.33 -15.12
CA MET A 137 -12.86 -4.61 -15.64
C MET A 137 -13.25 -6.09 -15.46
N ALA A 138 -12.33 -7.03 -15.70
CA ALA A 138 -12.56 -8.45 -15.50
C ALA A 138 -12.84 -8.78 -14.02
N ALA A 139 -12.05 -8.22 -13.10
CA ALA A 139 -12.24 -8.41 -11.66
C ALA A 139 -13.62 -7.92 -11.17
N ARG A 140 -14.14 -6.82 -11.74
CA ARG A 140 -15.48 -6.29 -11.45
C ARG A 140 -16.63 -7.10 -12.05
N ARG A 141 -16.39 -7.86 -13.13
CA ARG A 141 -17.39 -8.74 -13.75
C ARG A 141 -17.52 -10.08 -13.02
N GLY A 142 -16.42 -10.62 -12.49
CA GLY A 142 -16.40 -11.88 -11.74
C GLY A 142 -16.87 -11.79 -10.28
N SER A 143 -17.22 -10.59 -9.80
CA SER A 143 -17.69 -10.31 -8.44
C SER A 143 -19.21 -10.06 -8.37
N ARG A 144 -19.96 -10.46 -9.40
CA ARG A 144 -21.43 -10.45 -9.47
C ARG A 144 -22.01 -11.86 -9.44
#